data_AF-J1HL30-F1
#
_entry.id   AF-J1HL30-F1
#
_cell.length_a   1.000
_cell.length_b   1.000
_cell.length_c   1.000
_cell.angle_alpha   90.00
_cell.angle_beta   90.00
_cell.angle_gamma   90.00
#
_symmetry.space_group_name_H-M   'P 1'
#
loop_
_entity.id
_entity.type
_entity.pdbx_description
1 polymer ?
#
loop_
_entity_poly.entity_id
_entity_poly.type
_entity_poly.pdbx_seq_one_letter_code
_entity_poly.pdbx_strand_id
1 'polypeptide(L)'
;MQVDDIDVFIGIDVGKSEHWATALTTAGECLHDRPLPNDEARLREVYEHLGEHGRLLVVVDQPATIGALAVAVAQDMGITVGYLPGLSMRRIADLSPGSAKTDQRDAAVIASAARTMPHTLRSITSSDEDAAALSMLTGFDLDLARQVNQVSNRIRGLYTQIHPALEGVLGPWLEHDSVLEVIATWPTPAALRKAGRARINAKLKANGCRRHAAWAQAIVEALSKQTVTVAGTDAAGVVLPHLARQLIALHTQRADIAAQVEALVEAHPLYPVLTSMPGVGVRTA
;
A
#
# COMPACT_ATOMS: atom_id res chain seq x y z
N MET A 1 -17.16 -17.90 16.20
CA MET A 1 -16.69 -19.09 15.47
C MET A 1 -17.12 -20.31 16.28
N GLN A 2 -17.76 -21.32 15.66
CA GLN A 2 -17.98 -22.61 16.33
C GLN A 2 -16.70 -23.44 16.17
N VAL A 3 -16.25 -24.05 17.27
CA VAL A 3 -15.02 -24.86 17.29
C VAL A 3 -15.26 -26.23 17.93
N ASP A 4 -16.53 -26.61 18.11
CA ASP A 4 -16.93 -27.79 18.88
C ASP A 4 -16.55 -29.11 18.18
N ASP A 5 -16.21 -29.04 16.90
CA ASP A 5 -15.76 -30.14 16.07
C ASP A 5 -14.25 -30.10 15.76
N ILE A 6 -13.49 -29.22 16.43
CA ILE A 6 -12.04 -29.10 16.25
C ILE A 6 -11.29 -29.98 17.25
N ASP A 7 -10.35 -30.79 16.75
CA ASP A 7 -9.54 -31.70 17.56
C ASP A 7 -8.16 -31.09 17.91
N VAL A 8 -7.61 -30.27 17.01
CA VAL A 8 -6.28 -29.65 17.16
C VAL A 8 -6.33 -28.15 16.86
N PHE A 9 -5.84 -27.37 17.81
CA PHE A 9 -5.77 -25.91 17.77
C PHE A 9 -4.33 -25.46 17.52
N ILE A 10 -4.09 -24.85 16.36
CA ILE A 10 -2.76 -24.40 15.92
C ILE A 10 -2.71 -22.88 16.06
N GLY A 11 -1.92 -22.39 17.01
CA GLY A 11 -1.59 -20.98 17.13
C GLY A 11 -0.26 -20.69 16.44
N ILE A 12 -0.25 -19.68 15.58
CA ILE A 12 0.95 -19.26 14.85
C ILE A 12 1.26 -17.80 15.18
N ASP A 13 2.41 -17.55 15.79
CA ASP A 13 2.97 -16.21 15.90
C ASP A 13 3.84 -15.93 14.66
N VAL A 14 3.46 -14.92 13.88
CA VAL A 14 3.96 -14.76 12.51
C VAL A 14 5.17 -13.82 12.44
N GLY A 15 6.33 -14.38 12.14
CA GLY A 15 7.57 -13.64 11.84
C GLY A 15 7.93 -13.60 10.35
N LYS A 16 8.76 -12.64 9.94
CA LYS A 16 9.11 -12.39 8.51
C LYS A 16 9.79 -13.59 7.83
N SER A 17 10.74 -14.22 8.51
CA SER A 17 11.51 -15.35 7.96
C SER A 17 11.00 -16.69 8.46
N GLU A 18 10.62 -16.72 9.73
CA GLU A 18 10.19 -17.92 10.44
C GLU A 18 9.05 -17.51 11.36
N HIS A 19 7.99 -18.30 11.37
CA HIS A 19 6.93 -18.21 12.36
C HIS A 19 7.28 -19.14 13.54
N TRP A 20 6.54 -19.02 14.63
CA TRP A 20 6.49 -20.09 15.63
C TRP A 20 5.10 -20.68 15.64
N ALA A 21 5.00 -22.02 15.62
CA ALA A 21 3.72 -22.72 15.70
C ALA A 21 3.63 -23.54 16.98
N THR A 22 2.48 -23.43 17.65
CA THR A 22 2.11 -24.30 18.76
C THR A 22 0.79 -24.98 18.43
N ALA A 23 0.74 -26.31 18.50
CA ALA A 23 -0.47 -27.11 18.28
C ALA A 23 -0.88 -27.84 19.55
N LEU A 24 -2.13 -27.63 19.96
CA LEU A 24 -2.70 -28.22 21.18
C LEU A 24 -3.90 -29.09 20.83
N THR A 25 -4.03 -30.25 21.49
CA THR A 25 -5.27 -31.02 21.47
C THR A 25 -6.38 -30.33 22.27
N THR A 26 -7.62 -30.80 22.17
CA THR A 26 -8.73 -30.40 23.06
C THR A 26 -8.36 -30.49 24.55
N ALA A 27 -7.63 -31.55 24.95
CA ALA A 27 -7.14 -31.73 26.32
C ALA A 27 -5.98 -30.78 26.69
N GLY A 28 -5.33 -30.16 25.70
CA GLY A 28 -4.19 -29.25 25.89
C GLY A 28 -2.84 -29.93 25.88
N GLU A 29 -2.80 -31.17 25.40
CA GLU A 29 -1.56 -31.84 25.09
C GLU A 29 -0.90 -31.14 23.90
N CYS A 30 0.41 -30.88 24.01
CA CYS A 30 1.17 -30.23 22.98
C CYS A 30 1.63 -31.25 21.94
N LEU A 31 1.12 -31.14 20.71
CA LEU A 31 1.53 -31.97 19.56
C LEU A 31 2.69 -31.34 18.78
N HIS A 32 2.82 -30.01 18.86
CA HIS A 32 3.82 -29.25 18.12
C HIS A 32 4.15 -27.97 18.87
N ASP A 33 5.43 -27.64 19.02
CA ASP A 33 5.89 -26.37 19.58
C ASP A 33 7.30 -26.09 19.09
N ARG A 34 7.41 -25.54 17.87
CA ARG A 34 8.69 -25.33 17.20
C ARG A 34 8.59 -24.25 16.12
N PRO A 35 9.74 -23.74 15.63
CA PRO A 35 9.74 -22.84 14.51
C PRO A 35 9.11 -23.46 13.25
N LEU A 36 8.40 -22.63 12.51
CA LEU A 36 7.69 -22.96 11.28
C LEU A 36 8.14 -22.00 10.18
N PRO A 37 8.99 -22.44 9.24
CA PRO A 37 9.43 -21.59 8.14
C PRO A 37 8.25 -21.05 7.32
N ASN A 38 8.34 -19.80 6.88
CA ASN A 38 7.36 -19.17 6.00
C ASN A 38 7.53 -19.70 4.55
N ASP A 39 7.24 -20.98 4.35
CA ASP A 39 7.40 -21.74 3.11
C ASP A 39 6.19 -22.67 2.91
N GLU A 40 5.60 -22.68 1.71
CA GLU A 40 4.37 -23.43 1.43
C GLU A 40 4.54 -24.94 1.70
N ALA A 41 5.63 -25.55 1.26
CA ALA A 41 5.82 -26.99 1.43
C ALA A 41 5.95 -27.36 2.91
N ARG A 42 6.63 -26.53 3.71
CA ARG A 42 6.74 -26.72 5.16
C ARG A 42 5.41 -26.50 5.88
N LEU A 43 4.63 -25.50 5.48
CA LEU A 43 3.29 -25.27 6.02
C LEU A 43 2.40 -26.48 5.76
N ARG A 44 2.37 -26.98 4.52
CA ARG A 44 1.61 -28.19 4.15
C ARG A 44 2.07 -29.41 4.94
N GLU A 45 3.37 -29.67 5.02
CA GLU A 45 3.95 -30.80 5.77
C GLU A 45 3.47 -30.80 7.25
N VAL A 46 3.49 -29.63 7.89
CA VAL A 46 3.04 -29.50 9.29
C VAL A 46 1.53 -29.67 9.42
N TYR A 47 0.73 -29.10 8.51
CA TYR A 47 -0.72 -29.25 8.53
C TYR A 47 -1.17 -30.68 8.21
N GLU A 48 -0.52 -31.37 7.26
CA GLU A 48 -0.79 -32.78 6.95
C GLU A 48 -0.51 -33.66 8.16
N HIS A 49 0.67 -33.52 8.77
CA HIS A 49 1.04 -34.32 9.94
C HIS A 49 0.11 -34.07 11.14
N LEU A 50 -0.26 -32.81 11.41
CA LEU A 50 -1.20 -32.50 12.47
C LEU A 50 -2.62 -33.00 12.15
N GLY A 51 -3.01 -33.03 10.87
CA GLY A 51 -4.29 -33.52 10.41
C GLY A 51 -4.51 -35.02 10.67
N GLU A 52 -3.45 -35.79 10.87
CA GLU A 52 -3.53 -37.20 11.32
C GLU A 52 -4.20 -37.33 12.70
N HIS A 53 -4.23 -36.24 13.48
CA HIS A 53 -4.84 -36.18 14.81
C HIS A 53 -6.27 -35.64 14.82
N GLY A 54 -6.84 -35.25 13.67
CA GLY A 54 -8.24 -34.83 13.55
C GLY A 54 -8.44 -33.49 12.84
N ARG A 55 -9.59 -32.85 13.08
CA ARG A 55 -9.94 -31.56 12.47
C ARG A 55 -9.10 -30.43 13.05
N LEU A 56 -8.54 -29.62 12.16
CA LEU A 56 -7.62 -28.55 12.50
C LEU A 56 -8.32 -27.19 12.53
N LEU A 57 -7.87 -26.33 13.44
CA LEU A 57 -8.10 -24.89 13.42
C LEU A 57 -6.76 -24.16 13.45
N VAL A 58 -6.47 -23.40 12.39
CA VAL A 58 -5.31 -22.51 12.33
C VAL A 58 -5.70 -21.12 12.77
N VAL A 59 -4.95 -20.52 13.69
CA VAL A 59 -5.16 -19.17 14.18
C VAL A 59 -3.88 -18.34 14.12
N VAL A 60 -3.98 -17.15 13.53
CA VAL A 60 -2.91 -16.15 13.43
C VAL A 60 -3.31 -14.84 14.10
N ASP A 61 -2.36 -14.02 14.52
CA ASP A 61 -2.59 -12.66 15.01
C ASP A 61 -2.66 -11.61 13.87
N GLN A 62 -1.98 -11.87 12.75
CA GLN A 62 -1.89 -10.98 11.58
C GLN A 62 -2.20 -11.70 10.25
N PRO A 63 -3.48 -11.85 9.89
CA PRO A 63 -3.91 -12.65 8.73
C PRO A 63 -3.64 -12.00 7.36
N ALA A 64 -3.63 -10.67 7.28
CA ALA A 64 -3.50 -9.93 6.01
C ALA A 64 -2.07 -9.43 5.71
N THR A 65 -1.08 -9.81 6.53
CA THR A 65 0.32 -9.39 6.36
C THR A 65 1.26 -10.61 6.35
N ILE A 66 2.11 -10.78 7.36
CA ILE A 66 3.11 -11.83 7.44
C ILE A 66 2.45 -13.23 7.49
N GLY A 67 1.27 -13.34 8.13
CA GLY A 67 0.52 -14.59 8.21
C GLY A 67 -0.27 -14.98 6.97
N ALA A 68 -0.27 -14.16 5.91
CA ALA A 68 -1.13 -14.38 4.74
C ALA A 68 -0.89 -15.74 4.07
N LEU A 69 0.37 -16.19 3.97
CA LEU A 69 0.68 -17.50 3.37
C LEU A 69 0.18 -18.65 4.23
N ALA A 70 0.41 -18.61 5.55
CA ALA A 70 -0.07 -19.63 6.48
C ALA A 70 -1.60 -19.77 6.44
N VAL A 71 -2.32 -18.64 6.38
CA VAL A 71 -3.78 -18.61 6.21
C VAL A 71 -4.19 -19.22 4.87
N ALA A 72 -3.58 -18.78 3.77
CA ALA A 72 -3.96 -19.23 2.42
C ALA A 72 -3.72 -20.74 2.21
N VAL A 73 -2.58 -21.27 2.69
CA VAL A 73 -2.27 -22.70 2.62
C VAL A 73 -3.28 -23.50 3.45
N ALA A 74 -3.63 -23.04 4.65
CA ALA A 74 -4.65 -23.70 5.47
C ALA A 74 -6.01 -23.73 4.75
N GLN A 75 -6.45 -22.60 4.18
CA GLN A 75 -7.71 -22.52 3.43
C GLN A 75 -7.72 -23.43 2.19
N ASP A 76 -6.63 -23.47 1.41
CA ASP A 76 -6.47 -24.35 0.25
C ASP A 76 -6.57 -25.84 0.63
N MET A 77 -6.06 -26.20 1.81
CA MET A 77 -6.18 -27.53 2.39
C MET A 77 -7.56 -27.82 3.02
N GLY A 78 -8.50 -26.87 2.97
CA GLY A 78 -9.83 -27.00 3.58
C GLY A 78 -9.83 -26.93 5.10
N ILE A 79 -8.76 -26.39 5.71
CA ILE A 79 -8.63 -26.23 7.15
C ILE A 79 -9.39 -24.98 7.60
N THR A 80 -10.06 -25.08 8.75
CA THR A 80 -10.74 -23.95 9.36
C THR A 80 -9.70 -22.92 9.83
N VAL A 81 -9.90 -21.64 9.48
CA VAL A 81 -8.97 -20.56 9.86
C VAL A 81 -9.68 -19.46 10.65
N GLY A 82 -9.04 -19.05 11.74
CA GLY A 82 -9.44 -17.90 12.55
C GLY A 82 -8.31 -16.91 12.71
N TYR A 83 -8.62 -15.74 13.24
CA TYR A 83 -7.62 -14.79 13.69
C TYR A 83 -7.93 -14.29 15.11
N LEU A 84 -6.89 -14.07 15.90
CA LEU A 84 -6.99 -13.52 17.23
C LEU A 84 -6.63 -12.02 17.19
N PRO A 85 -7.60 -11.10 17.40
CA PRO A 85 -7.31 -9.67 17.35
C PRO A 85 -6.24 -9.26 18.37
N GLY A 86 -5.30 -8.39 17.98
CA GLY A 86 -4.15 -8.01 18.81
C GLY A 86 -4.49 -7.45 20.21
N LEU A 87 -5.63 -6.76 20.36
CA LEU A 87 -6.11 -6.32 21.68
C LEU A 87 -6.54 -7.49 22.57
N SER A 88 -7.18 -8.52 22.01
CA SER A 88 -7.54 -9.75 22.72
C SER A 88 -6.28 -10.53 23.08
N MET A 89 -5.38 -10.73 22.10
CA MET A 89 -4.09 -11.39 22.29
C MET A 89 -3.30 -10.77 23.44
N ARG A 90 -3.13 -9.44 23.45
CA ARG A 90 -2.38 -8.72 24.48
C ARG A 90 -2.95 -8.95 25.88
N ARG A 91 -4.28 -8.89 26.03
CA ARG A 91 -4.95 -9.12 27.32
C ARG A 91 -4.77 -10.56 27.80
N ILE A 92 -4.74 -11.54 26.90
CA ILE A 92 -4.55 -12.96 27.24
C ILE A 92 -3.07 -13.23 27.57
N ALA A 93 -2.15 -12.61 26.83
CA ALA A 93 -0.71 -12.71 27.08
C ALA A 93 -0.31 -12.19 28.47
N ASP A 94 -0.94 -11.10 28.94
CA ASP A 94 -0.73 -10.53 30.28
C ASP A 94 -1.16 -11.49 31.42
N LEU A 95 -2.08 -12.42 31.14
CA LEU A 95 -2.52 -13.45 32.10
C LEU A 95 -1.62 -14.69 32.11
N SER A 96 -0.68 -14.79 31.17
CA SER A 96 0.22 -15.93 31.03
C SER A 96 1.51 -15.72 31.85
N PRO A 97 2.05 -16.76 32.51
CA PRO A 97 3.29 -16.65 33.31
C PRO A 97 4.49 -16.15 32.49
N GLY A 98 5.33 -15.30 33.10
CA GLY A 98 6.55 -14.76 32.50
C GLY A 98 6.40 -13.32 31.99
N SER A 99 7.51 -12.56 31.95
CA SER A 99 7.53 -11.14 31.55
C SER A 99 8.23 -10.86 30.22
N ALA A 100 8.99 -11.81 29.68
CA ALA A 100 9.65 -11.67 28.40
C ALA A 100 8.71 -12.04 27.25
N LYS A 101 8.74 -11.23 26.18
CA LYS A 101 8.08 -11.53 24.91
C LYS A 101 8.95 -12.54 24.14
N THR A 102 8.38 -13.67 23.74
CA THR A 102 9.02 -14.66 22.87
C THR A 102 7.99 -15.20 21.88
N ASP A 103 8.43 -15.53 20.67
CA ASP A 103 7.52 -15.99 19.61
C ASP A 103 6.84 -17.32 20.00
N GLN A 104 7.57 -18.20 20.70
CA GLN A 104 7.02 -19.42 21.31
C GLN A 104 5.86 -19.14 22.26
N ARG A 105 5.99 -18.12 23.12
CA ARG A 105 4.95 -17.77 24.09
C ARG A 105 3.73 -17.22 23.37
N ASP A 106 3.93 -16.36 22.39
CA ASP A 106 2.84 -15.73 21.65
C ASP A 106 2.05 -16.79 20.86
N ALA A 107 2.73 -17.74 20.22
CA ALA A 107 2.10 -18.88 19.54
C ALA A 107 1.30 -19.77 20.51
N ALA A 108 1.86 -20.08 21.67
CA ALA A 108 1.17 -20.85 22.71
C ALA A 108 -0.06 -20.12 23.27
N VAL A 109 0.02 -18.79 23.44
CA VAL A 109 -1.12 -17.94 23.83
C VAL A 109 -2.21 -18.01 22.78
N ILE A 110 -1.88 -17.90 21.50
CA ILE A 110 -2.85 -17.99 20.40
C ILE A 110 -3.54 -19.36 20.40
N ALA A 111 -2.77 -20.45 20.48
CA ALA A 111 -3.31 -21.82 20.48
C ALA A 111 -4.23 -22.07 21.69
N SER A 112 -3.81 -21.61 22.86
CA SER A 112 -4.60 -21.73 24.10
C SER A 112 -5.87 -20.88 24.07
N ALA A 113 -5.80 -19.66 23.53
CA ALA A 113 -6.97 -18.79 23.33
C ALA A 113 -7.96 -19.43 22.36
N ALA A 114 -7.48 -20.02 21.27
CA ALA A 114 -8.34 -20.70 20.31
C ALA A 114 -9.11 -21.87 20.95
N ARG A 115 -8.42 -22.65 21.78
CA ARG A 115 -8.97 -23.81 22.49
C ARG A 115 -9.94 -23.44 23.61
N THR A 116 -9.62 -22.44 24.43
CA THR A 116 -10.33 -22.15 25.69
C THR A 116 -11.24 -20.93 25.62
N MET A 117 -11.00 -20.03 24.66
CA MET A 117 -11.72 -18.77 24.49
C MET A 117 -12.11 -18.54 23.02
N PRO A 118 -12.80 -19.49 22.34
CA PRO A 118 -13.11 -19.37 20.91
C PRO A 118 -14.00 -18.18 20.55
N HIS A 119 -14.71 -17.61 21.53
CA HIS A 119 -15.48 -16.36 21.37
C HIS A 119 -14.61 -15.12 21.13
N THR A 120 -13.29 -15.20 21.39
CA THR A 120 -12.32 -14.12 21.11
C THR A 120 -11.80 -14.15 19.68
N LEU A 121 -12.00 -15.26 18.96
CA LEU A 121 -11.58 -15.45 17.58
C LEU A 121 -12.56 -14.82 16.60
N ARG A 122 -12.03 -14.34 15.47
CA ARG A 122 -12.82 -13.94 14.32
C ARG A 122 -12.55 -14.89 13.16
N SER A 123 -13.59 -15.24 12.41
CA SER A 123 -13.45 -16.03 11.18
C SER A 123 -12.75 -15.19 10.13
N ILE A 124 -11.89 -15.80 9.32
CA ILE A 124 -11.42 -15.20 8.08
C ILE A 124 -12.44 -15.58 6.99
N THR A 125 -12.95 -14.60 6.27
CA THR A 125 -13.99 -14.72 5.23
C THR A 125 -13.50 -14.09 3.92
N SER A 126 -14.23 -14.26 2.82
CA SER A 126 -13.92 -13.59 1.55
C SER A 126 -13.86 -12.06 1.66
N SER A 127 -14.58 -11.47 2.62
CA SER A 127 -14.50 -10.03 2.92
C SER A 127 -13.10 -9.61 3.41
N ASP A 128 -12.35 -10.53 4.02
CA ASP A 128 -10.98 -10.26 4.48
C ASP A 128 -9.97 -10.28 3.31
N GLU A 129 -10.27 -10.99 2.21
CA GLU A 129 -9.48 -10.95 0.98
C GLU A 129 -9.62 -9.59 0.27
N ASP A 130 -10.86 -9.10 0.13
CA ASP A 130 -11.12 -7.76 -0.42
C ASP A 130 -10.47 -6.66 0.44
N ALA A 131 -10.52 -6.80 1.77
CA ALA A 131 -9.87 -5.88 2.69
C ALA A 131 -8.34 -5.90 2.56
N ALA A 132 -7.74 -7.09 2.37
CA ALA A 132 -6.31 -7.21 2.12
C ALA A 132 -5.91 -6.57 0.78
N ALA A 133 -6.67 -6.81 -0.29
CA ALA A 133 -6.45 -6.21 -1.60
C ALA A 133 -6.58 -4.67 -1.54
N LEU A 134 -7.63 -4.15 -0.90
CA LEU A 134 -7.82 -2.72 -0.68
C LEU A 134 -6.68 -2.11 0.14
N SER A 135 -6.24 -2.79 1.21
CA SER A 135 -5.10 -2.34 2.02
C SER A 135 -3.81 -2.25 1.21
N MET A 136 -3.56 -3.21 0.32
CA MET A 136 -2.38 -3.21 -0.55
C MET A 136 -2.42 -2.05 -1.55
N LEU A 137 -3.55 -1.86 -2.24
CA LEU A 137 -3.70 -0.82 -3.27
C LEU A 137 -3.73 0.59 -2.67
N THR A 138 -4.45 0.80 -1.57
CA THR A 138 -4.48 2.11 -0.88
C THR A 138 -3.14 2.45 -0.26
N GLY A 139 -2.41 1.47 0.29
CA GLY A 139 -1.03 1.62 0.74
C GLY A 139 -0.11 2.10 -0.39
N PHE A 140 -0.25 1.49 -1.58
CA PHE A 140 0.52 1.89 -2.76
C PHE A 140 0.13 3.28 -3.28
N ASP A 141 -1.16 3.68 -3.32
CA ASP A 141 -1.54 5.05 -3.69
C ASP A 141 -0.93 6.10 -2.74
N LEU A 142 -0.89 5.81 -1.43
CA LEU A 142 -0.23 6.70 -0.46
C LEU A 142 1.27 6.86 -0.77
N ASP A 143 1.95 5.79 -1.14
CA ASP A 143 3.36 5.85 -1.55
C ASP A 143 3.55 6.64 -2.84
N LEU A 144 2.68 6.44 -3.83
CA LEU A 144 2.70 7.22 -5.07
C LEU A 144 2.44 8.71 -4.80
N ALA A 145 1.51 9.04 -3.90
CA ALA A 145 1.24 10.43 -3.52
C ALA A 145 2.46 11.11 -2.87
N ARG A 146 3.21 10.38 -2.03
CA ARG A 146 4.48 10.87 -1.47
C ARG A 146 5.52 11.11 -2.57
N GLN A 147 5.64 10.18 -3.52
CA GLN A 147 6.58 10.32 -4.65
C GLN A 147 6.20 11.48 -5.56
N VAL A 148 4.92 11.69 -5.86
CA VAL A 148 4.42 12.85 -6.63
C VAL A 148 4.85 14.16 -5.96
N ASN A 149 4.66 14.29 -4.64
CA ASN A 149 5.10 15.46 -3.88
C ASN A 149 6.62 15.63 -3.93
N GLN A 150 7.38 14.55 -3.74
CA GLN A 150 8.84 14.57 -3.77
C GLN A 150 9.38 15.05 -5.13
N VAL A 151 8.91 14.47 -6.23
CA VAL A 151 9.36 14.81 -7.58
C VAL A 151 8.92 16.22 -7.96
N SER A 152 7.69 16.61 -7.64
CA SER A 152 7.20 17.98 -7.86
C SER A 152 8.08 19.00 -7.13
N ASN A 153 8.37 18.78 -5.85
CA ASN A 153 9.24 19.67 -5.07
C ASN A 153 10.68 19.70 -5.60
N ARG A 154 11.17 18.60 -6.17
CA ARG A 154 12.49 18.58 -6.82
C ARG A 154 12.51 19.45 -8.08
N ILE A 155 11.48 19.37 -8.93
CA ILE A 155 11.32 20.25 -10.10
C ILE A 155 11.25 21.72 -9.67
N ARG A 156 10.41 22.02 -8.67
CA ARG A 156 10.29 23.37 -8.11
C ARG A 156 11.62 23.89 -7.60
N GLY A 157 12.34 23.10 -6.78
CA GLY A 157 13.65 23.47 -6.26
C GLY A 157 14.67 23.81 -7.35
N LEU A 158 14.69 23.04 -8.45
CA LEU A 158 15.56 23.35 -9.60
C LEU A 158 15.15 24.67 -10.27
N TYR A 159 13.86 24.91 -10.51
CA TYR A 159 13.42 26.18 -11.08
C TYR A 159 13.60 27.37 -10.14
N THR A 160 13.42 27.21 -8.82
CA THR A 160 13.76 28.23 -7.83
C THR A 160 15.24 28.57 -7.89
N GLN A 161 16.11 27.59 -8.09
CA GLN A 161 17.55 27.82 -8.21
C GLN A 161 17.94 28.54 -9.51
N ILE A 162 17.41 28.10 -10.66
CA ILE A 162 17.88 28.60 -11.96
C ILE A 162 17.08 29.79 -12.50
N HIS A 163 15.79 29.89 -12.13
CA HIS A 163 14.86 30.90 -12.64
C HIS A 163 13.60 31.09 -11.77
N PRO A 164 13.68 31.76 -10.59
CA PRO A 164 12.57 31.90 -9.64
C PRO A 164 11.25 32.41 -10.24
N ALA A 165 11.30 33.38 -11.16
CA ALA A 165 10.09 33.91 -11.80
C ALA A 165 9.34 32.88 -12.65
N LEU A 166 10.06 31.88 -13.19
CA LEU A 166 9.50 30.79 -13.98
C LEU A 166 8.94 29.71 -13.05
N GLU A 167 9.58 29.45 -11.91
CA GLU A 167 9.03 28.59 -10.86
C GLU A 167 7.67 29.08 -10.37
N GLY A 168 7.52 30.39 -10.12
CA GLY A 168 6.24 30.95 -9.66
C GLY A 168 5.08 30.77 -10.64
N VAL A 169 5.37 30.49 -11.92
CA VAL A 169 4.38 30.17 -12.96
C VAL A 169 4.21 28.67 -13.15
N LEU A 170 5.31 27.91 -13.30
CA LEU A 170 5.25 26.47 -13.57
C LEU A 170 4.90 25.64 -12.34
N GLY A 171 5.37 26.04 -11.16
CA GLY A 171 5.24 25.29 -9.91
C GLY A 171 3.79 24.95 -9.54
N PRO A 172 2.84 25.90 -9.58
CA PRO A 172 1.42 25.61 -9.36
C PRO A 172 0.76 24.73 -10.42
N TRP A 173 1.41 24.49 -11.57
CA TRP A 173 0.83 23.75 -12.69
C TRP A 173 1.46 22.36 -12.91
N LEU A 174 2.31 21.91 -11.99
CA LEU A 174 2.99 20.61 -12.10
C LEU A 174 2.03 19.40 -11.99
N GLU A 175 0.81 19.60 -11.51
CA GLU A 175 -0.26 18.58 -11.56
C GLU A 175 -0.76 18.32 -12.98
N HIS A 176 -0.42 19.17 -13.95
CA HIS A 176 -0.87 19.05 -15.33
C HIS A 176 0.22 18.46 -16.23
N ASP A 177 0.00 17.25 -16.74
CA ASP A 177 0.95 16.57 -17.64
C ASP A 177 1.32 17.41 -18.87
N SER A 178 0.39 18.23 -19.37
CA SER A 178 0.67 19.17 -20.46
C SER A 178 1.84 20.13 -20.18
N VAL A 179 2.03 20.55 -18.93
CA VAL A 179 3.13 21.41 -18.49
C VAL A 179 4.41 20.59 -18.30
N LEU A 180 4.30 19.38 -17.78
CA LEU A 180 5.43 18.44 -17.66
C LEU A 180 5.99 18.07 -19.04
N GLU A 181 5.14 17.91 -20.04
CA GLU A 181 5.50 17.70 -21.44
C GLU A 181 6.26 18.88 -22.05
N VAL A 182 5.89 20.11 -21.67
CA VAL A 182 6.63 21.34 -22.04
C VAL A 182 8.01 21.34 -21.38
N ILE A 183 8.11 21.02 -20.09
CA ILE A 183 9.38 20.93 -19.35
C ILE A 183 10.28 19.84 -19.93
N ALA A 184 9.72 18.68 -20.25
CA ALA A 184 10.47 17.57 -20.83
C ALA A 184 11.02 17.89 -22.23
N THR A 185 10.32 18.74 -22.98
CA THR A 185 10.73 19.16 -24.33
C THR A 185 11.71 20.35 -24.29
N TRP A 186 11.47 21.32 -23.40
CA TRP A 186 12.24 22.55 -23.26
C TRP A 186 12.52 22.82 -21.78
N PRO A 187 13.54 22.16 -21.20
CA PRO A 187 13.74 22.18 -19.75
C PRO A 187 14.32 23.49 -19.22
N THR A 188 15.14 24.18 -20.02
CA THR A 188 15.84 25.40 -19.58
C THR A 188 15.14 26.69 -20.01
N PRO A 189 15.34 27.80 -19.30
CA PRO A 189 14.83 29.10 -19.72
C PRO A 189 15.24 29.49 -21.15
N ALA A 190 16.49 29.18 -21.54
CA ALA A 190 16.98 29.43 -22.89
C ALA A 190 16.26 28.58 -23.96
N ALA A 191 16.01 27.30 -23.66
CA ALA A 191 15.25 26.41 -24.56
C ALA A 191 13.81 26.89 -24.74
N LEU A 192 13.15 27.31 -23.66
CA LEU A 192 11.80 27.87 -23.71
C LEU A 192 11.74 29.18 -24.51
N ARG A 193 12.71 30.09 -24.32
CA ARG A 193 12.81 31.32 -25.12
C ARG A 193 12.99 31.01 -26.61
N LYS A 194 13.87 30.05 -26.94
CA LYS A 194 14.11 29.61 -28.32
C LYS A 194 12.88 28.95 -28.94
N ALA A 195 12.09 28.22 -28.17
CA ALA A 195 10.83 27.64 -28.63
C ALA A 195 9.80 28.75 -28.93
N GLY A 196 9.71 29.75 -28.06
CA GLY A 196 8.81 30.88 -28.19
C GLY A 196 7.34 30.52 -27.93
N ARG A 197 6.50 31.56 -27.81
CA ARG A 197 5.09 31.42 -27.40
C ARG A 197 4.30 30.44 -28.27
N ALA A 198 4.48 30.51 -29.59
CA ALA A 198 3.69 29.72 -30.54
C ALA A 198 3.91 28.21 -30.36
N ARG A 199 5.16 27.76 -30.17
CA ARG A 199 5.47 26.34 -29.98
C ARG A 199 5.04 25.84 -28.61
N ILE A 200 5.23 26.65 -27.56
CA ILE A 200 4.76 26.33 -26.20
C ILE A 200 3.24 26.15 -26.20
N ASN A 201 2.52 27.09 -26.79
CA ASN A 201 1.06 27.04 -26.94
C ASN A 201 0.61 25.76 -27.67
N ALA A 202 1.25 25.43 -28.80
CA ALA A 202 0.94 24.23 -29.56
C ALA A 202 1.18 22.94 -28.76
N LYS A 203 2.30 22.85 -28.03
CA LYS A 203 2.63 21.68 -27.19
C LYS A 203 1.64 21.53 -26.03
N LEU A 204 1.28 22.62 -25.35
CA LEU A 204 0.25 22.62 -24.31
C LEU A 204 -1.10 22.11 -24.86
N LYS A 205 -1.53 22.65 -26.01
CA LYS A 205 -2.78 22.25 -26.66
C LYS A 205 -2.78 20.78 -27.07
N ALA A 206 -1.69 20.29 -27.65
CA ALA A 206 -1.55 18.91 -28.08
C ALA A 206 -1.65 17.90 -26.92
N ASN A 207 -1.31 18.33 -25.70
CA ASN A 207 -1.39 17.52 -24.49
C ASN A 207 -2.60 17.88 -23.61
N GLY A 208 -3.67 18.40 -24.20
CA GLY A 208 -4.97 18.56 -23.52
C GLY A 208 -5.12 19.80 -22.62
N CYS A 209 -4.15 20.72 -22.58
CA CYS A 209 -4.29 21.95 -21.78
C CYS A 209 -5.41 22.84 -22.32
N ARG A 210 -6.47 23.09 -21.53
CA ARG A 210 -7.57 24.00 -21.93
C ARG A 210 -7.17 25.47 -21.97
N ARG A 211 -6.27 25.90 -21.09
CA ARG A 211 -5.79 27.29 -20.97
C ARG A 211 -4.48 27.53 -21.71
N HIS A 212 -4.20 26.74 -22.74
CA HIS A 212 -2.91 26.67 -23.45
C HIS A 212 -2.36 28.04 -23.87
N ALA A 213 -3.20 28.93 -24.40
CA ALA A 213 -2.77 30.26 -24.84
C ALA A 213 -2.37 31.18 -23.69
N ALA A 214 -3.14 31.18 -22.60
CA ALA A 214 -2.87 31.99 -21.41
C ALA A 214 -1.62 31.50 -20.68
N TRP A 215 -1.44 30.18 -20.55
CA TRP A 215 -0.27 29.60 -19.91
C TRP A 215 1.00 29.81 -20.73
N ALA A 216 0.93 29.65 -22.05
CA ALA A 216 2.07 29.96 -22.92
C ALA A 216 2.49 31.44 -22.81
N GLN A 217 1.53 32.36 -22.70
CA GLN A 217 1.81 33.77 -22.49
C GLN A 217 2.49 34.02 -21.14
N ALA A 218 1.94 33.48 -20.06
CA ALA A 218 2.51 33.62 -18.71
C ALA A 218 3.93 33.04 -18.59
N ILE A 219 4.23 31.92 -19.27
CA ILE A 219 5.58 31.35 -19.34
C ILE A 219 6.56 32.33 -20.00
N VAL A 220 6.19 32.92 -21.13
CA VAL A 220 7.06 33.88 -21.85
C VAL A 220 7.25 35.17 -21.04
N GLU A 221 6.20 35.67 -20.40
CA GLU A 221 6.28 36.83 -19.50
C GLU A 221 7.16 36.55 -18.26
N ALA A 222 7.11 35.33 -17.71
CA ALA A 222 8.03 34.95 -16.64
C ALA A 222 9.48 34.93 -17.14
N LEU A 223 9.73 34.38 -18.32
CA LEU A 223 11.07 34.30 -18.91
C LEU A 223 11.70 35.67 -19.17
N SER A 224 10.91 36.72 -19.39
CA SER A 224 11.43 38.09 -19.56
C SER A 224 11.83 38.77 -18.26
N LYS A 225 11.44 38.24 -17.10
CA LYS A 225 11.74 38.83 -15.78
C LYS A 225 13.18 38.57 -15.31
N GLN A 226 13.93 37.70 -15.98
CA GLN A 226 15.32 37.40 -15.64
C GLN A 226 16.17 37.31 -16.91
N THR A 227 17.19 38.15 -17.00
CA THR A 227 18.14 38.17 -18.13
C THR A 227 19.43 37.40 -17.81
N VAL A 228 19.77 37.26 -16.53
CA VAL A 228 20.99 36.60 -16.05
C VAL A 228 20.80 35.08 -16.00
N THR A 229 21.78 34.34 -16.52
CA THR A 229 21.83 32.88 -16.42
C THR A 229 22.58 32.46 -15.15
N VAL A 230 21.94 31.63 -14.32
CA VAL A 230 22.56 31.09 -13.10
C VAL A 230 23.45 29.90 -13.43
N ALA A 231 24.60 29.79 -12.76
CA ALA A 231 25.48 28.62 -12.89
C ALA A 231 24.74 27.31 -12.58
N GLY A 232 24.97 26.27 -13.38
CA GLY A 232 24.27 24.99 -13.25
C GLY A 232 22.96 24.88 -14.04
N THR A 233 22.55 25.91 -14.79
CA THR A 233 21.35 25.87 -15.66
C THR A 233 21.41 24.72 -16.68
N ASP A 234 22.58 24.46 -17.28
CA ASP A 234 22.73 23.37 -18.25
C ASP A 234 22.60 21.99 -17.59
N ALA A 235 23.15 21.83 -16.39
CA ALA A 235 22.99 20.61 -15.60
C ALA A 235 21.53 20.39 -15.19
N ALA A 236 20.81 21.44 -14.78
CA ALA A 236 19.38 21.37 -14.54
C ALA A 236 18.61 20.98 -15.82
N GLY A 237 19.06 21.44 -16.98
CA GLY A 237 18.54 21.04 -18.29
C GLY A 237 18.64 19.55 -18.60
N VAL A 238 19.63 18.85 -18.04
CA VAL A 238 19.75 17.39 -18.13
C VAL A 238 18.76 16.69 -17.18
N VAL A 239 18.59 17.21 -15.97
CA VAL A 239 17.80 16.56 -14.90
C VAL A 239 16.29 16.75 -15.08
N LEU A 240 15.86 17.96 -15.44
CA LEU A 240 14.44 18.35 -15.50
C LEU A 240 13.57 17.43 -16.39
N PRO A 241 14.01 16.99 -17.59
CA PRO A 241 13.22 16.07 -18.42
C PRO A 241 12.98 14.71 -17.77
N HIS A 242 13.95 14.18 -17.01
CA HIS A 242 13.78 12.92 -16.30
C HIS A 242 12.73 13.04 -15.20
N LEU A 243 12.80 14.12 -14.41
CA LEU A 243 11.82 14.38 -13.35
C LEU A 243 10.41 14.61 -13.91
N ALA A 244 10.30 15.35 -15.02
CA ALA A 244 9.00 15.60 -15.66
C ALA A 244 8.35 14.30 -16.15
N ARG A 245 9.11 13.43 -16.83
CA ARG A 245 8.61 12.12 -17.28
C ARG A 245 8.29 11.19 -16.11
N GLN A 246 9.10 11.21 -15.05
CA GLN A 246 8.82 10.46 -13.83
C GLN A 246 7.51 10.89 -13.22
N LEU A 247 7.24 12.20 -13.15
CA LEU A 247 6.00 12.73 -12.59
C LEU A 247 4.77 12.37 -13.43
N ILE A 248 4.86 12.40 -14.77
CA ILE A 248 3.81 11.91 -15.68
C ILE A 248 3.51 10.42 -15.43
N ALA A 249 4.56 9.60 -15.30
CA ALA A 249 4.39 8.18 -15.01
C ALA A 249 3.71 7.95 -13.65
N LEU A 250 4.08 8.74 -12.62
CA LEU A 250 3.44 8.68 -11.31
C LEU A 250 1.96 9.10 -11.38
N HIS A 251 1.59 10.14 -12.14
CA HIS A 251 0.19 10.50 -12.35
C HIS A 251 -0.60 9.37 -13.01
N THR A 252 -0.02 8.72 -14.02
CA THR A 252 -0.64 7.57 -14.70
C THR A 252 -0.86 6.41 -13.73
N GLN A 253 0.18 6.03 -12.98
CA GLN A 253 0.07 4.96 -11.96
C GLN A 253 -1.01 5.26 -10.91
N ARG A 254 -1.11 6.52 -10.44
CA ARG A 254 -2.16 6.90 -9.49
C ARG A 254 -3.57 6.81 -10.08
N ALA A 255 -3.74 7.18 -11.36
CA ALA A 255 -5.02 7.03 -12.04
C ALA A 255 -5.42 5.55 -12.18
N ASP A 256 -4.46 4.69 -12.53
CA ASP A 256 -4.68 3.25 -12.68
C ASP A 256 -5.05 2.59 -11.34
N ILE A 257 -4.34 2.94 -10.26
CA ILE A 257 -4.63 2.41 -8.91
C ILE A 257 -5.96 2.95 -8.39
N ALA A 258 -6.29 4.22 -8.63
CA ALA A 258 -7.59 4.78 -8.26
C ALA A 258 -8.75 4.01 -8.93
N ALA A 259 -8.63 3.68 -10.21
CA ALA A 259 -9.64 2.89 -10.91
C ALA A 259 -9.81 1.47 -10.33
N GLN A 260 -8.70 0.82 -9.94
CA GLN A 260 -8.76 -0.50 -9.30
C GLN A 260 -9.38 -0.45 -7.90
N VAL A 261 -9.03 0.55 -7.10
CA VAL A 261 -9.62 0.76 -5.78
C VAL A 261 -11.11 1.04 -5.90
N GLU A 262 -11.52 1.93 -6.80
CA GLU A 262 -12.93 2.25 -7.04
C GLU A 262 -13.72 1.00 -7.44
N ALA A 263 -13.18 0.15 -8.33
CA ALA A 263 -13.84 -1.11 -8.72
C ALA A 263 -14.00 -2.12 -7.57
N LEU A 264 -12.97 -2.27 -6.72
CA LEU A 264 -13.05 -3.15 -5.54
C LEU A 264 -14.04 -2.63 -4.51
N VAL A 265 -14.04 -1.31 -4.25
CA VAL A 265 -14.98 -0.68 -3.32
C VAL A 265 -16.41 -0.86 -3.81
N GLU A 266 -16.68 -0.65 -5.11
CA GLU A 266 -18.02 -0.83 -5.68
C GLU A 266 -18.52 -2.28 -5.63
N ALA A 267 -17.61 -3.26 -5.74
CA ALA A 267 -17.94 -4.68 -5.65
C ALA A 267 -18.23 -5.13 -4.20
N HIS A 268 -17.81 -4.36 -3.19
CA HIS A 268 -17.88 -4.78 -1.80
C HIS A 268 -19.34 -4.80 -1.27
N PRO A 269 -19.78 -5.84 -0.54
CA PRO A 269 -21.18 -5.96 -0.07
C PRO A 269 -21.69 -4.79 0.77
N LEU A 270 -20.78 -4.11 1.50
CA LEU A 270 -21.12 -2.95 2.33
C LEU A 270 -21.14 -1.62 1.56
N TYR A 271 -20.78 -1.61 0.28
CA TYR A 271 -20.74 -0.38 -0.52
C TYR A 271 -22.03 0.46 -0.48
N PRO A 272 -23.24 -0.13 -0.61
CA PRO A 272 -24.49 0.63 -0.51
C PRO A 272 -24.71 1.24 0.88
N VAL A 273 -24.21 0.59 1.92
CA VAL A 273 -24.31 1.06 3.31
C VAL A 273 -23.33 2.22 3.52
N LEU A 274 -22.08 2.05 3.12
CA LEU A 274 -21.04 3.07 3.26
C LEU A 274 -21.43 4.35 2.51
N THR A 275 -21.86 4.22 1.25
CA THR A 275 -22.24 5.38 0.43
C THR A 275 -23.59 6.01 0.79
N SER A 276 -24.38 5.37 1.66
CA SER A 276 -25.57 6.00 2.24
C SER A 276 -25.25 7.04 3.32
N MET A 277 -24.02 7.02 3.86
CA MET A 277 -23.58 7.98 4.88
C MET A 277 -23.27 9.35 4.26
N PRO A 278 -23.78 10.46 4.83
CA PRO A 278 -23.48 11.79 4.32
C PRO A 278 -21.97 12.08 4.29
N GLY A 279 -21.46 12.46 3.12
CA GLY A 279 -20.04 12.76 2.91
C GLY A 279 -19.17 11.56 2.55
N VAL A 280 -19.76 10.36 2.41
CA VAL A 280 -19.04 9.14 2.01
C VAL A 280 -19.41 8.78 0.56
N GLY A 281 -18.52 9.11 -0.39
CA GLY A 281 -18.53 8.59 -1.76
C GLY A 281 -17.49 7.49 -1.97
N VAL A 282 -17.38 6.95 -3.19
CA VAL A 282 -16.50 5.80 -3.52
C VAL A 282 -15.06 5.94 -3.02
N ARG A 283 -14.49 7.14 -3.12
CA ARG A 283 -13.11 7.42 -2.69
C ARG A 283 -12.91 7.53 -1.18
N THR A 284 -13.99 7.62 -0.42
CA THR A 284 -14.01 7.81 1.04
C THR A 284 -14.70 6.66 1.79
N ALA A 285 -15.36 5.77 1.05
CA ALA A 285 -15.99 4.54 1.53
C ALA A 285 -14.91 3.46 1.75
#